data_AF-A0AAW6JBC2-F1
#
_entry.id   AF-A0AAW6JBC2-F1
#
_cell.length_a   1.000
_cell.length_b   1.000
_cell.length_c   1.000
_cell.angle_alpha   90.00
_cell.angle_beta   90.00
_cell.angle_gamma   90.00
#
_symmetry.space_group_name_H-M   'P 1'
#
loop_
_entity.id
_entity.type
_entity.pdbx_description
1 polymer ?
#
loop_
_entity_poly.entity_id
_entity_poly.type
_entity_poly.pdbx_seq_one_letter_code
_entity_poly.pdbx_strand_id
1 'polypeptide(L)'
;MNKFKILLILIASFTAACSQADNSNKLTEQEVENDLKNAREASLYAQFNQMYYTKFVFSAAYDEVNQVSKTNDQLLNFASYQAHAIKTTYDTLGLNLSEDLKALSVGKNSTMTINALDSLCVSNKFIEKYSAVKLKSGSKIPPDIKELSDKALTLQPEIERILTKAPNPMGDIQCLKLK
;
A
#
# COMPACT_ATOMS: atom_id res chain seq x y z
N MET A 1 -50.72 -13.34 49.87
CA MET A 1 -50.16 -13.46 48.50
C MET A 1 -48.95 -14.40 48.56
N ASN A 2 -49.06 -15.61 48.02
CA ASN A 2 -48.09 -16.69 48.27
C ASN A 2 -46.72 -16.38 47.64
N LYS A 3 -45.67 -16.30 48.48
CA LYS A 3 -44.27 -16.04 48.08
C LYS A 3 -43.76 -17.01 46.99
N PHE A 4 -44.34 -18.21 46.91
CA PHE A 4 -44.05 -19.21 45.87
C PHE A 4 -44.52 -18.81 44.46
N LYS A 5 -45.61 -18.04 44.34
CA LYS A 5 -46.12 -17.57 43.04
C LYS A 5 -45.28 -16.42 42.47
N ILE A 6 -44.68 -15.61 43.34
CA ILE A 6 -43.78 -14.50 42.95
C ILE A 6 -42.45 -15.06 42.42
N LEU A 7 -41.94 -16.13 43.03
CA LEU A 7 -40.70 -16.80 42.59
C LEU A 7 -40.85 -17.43 41.18
N LEU A 8 -42.00 -18.05 40.88
CA LEU A 8 -42.28 -18.64 39.57
C LEU A 8 -42.42 -17.60 38.44
N ILE A 9 -42.97 -16.41 38.74
CA ILE A 9 -43.08 -15.32 37.76
C ILE A 9 -41.70 -14.72 37.45
N LEU A 10 -40.82 -14.59 38.46
CA LEU A 10 -39.45 -14.09 38.29
C LEU A 10 -38.57 -15.02 37.45
N ILE A 11 -38.72 -16.35 37.59
CA ILE A 11 -37.94 -17.32 36.80
C ILE A 11 -38.40 -17.34 35.34
N ALA A 12 -39.71 -17.18 35.07
CA ALA A 12 -40.24 -17.10 33.71
C ALA A 12 -39.82 -15.84 32.94
N SER A 13 -39.60 -14.72 33.64
CA SER A 13 -39.05 -13.49 33.02
C SER A 13 -37.56 -13.57 32.67
N PHE A 14 -36.79 -14.48 33.29
CA PHE A 14 -35.38 -14.68 32.95
C PHE A 14 -35.18 -15.62 31.75
N THR A 15 -36.12 -16.52 31.46
CA THR A 15 -36.01 -17.43 30.31
C THR A 15 -36.48 -16.80 28.98
N ALA A 16 -37.35 -15.78 29.03
CA ALA A 16 -37.76 -15.04 27.84
C ALA A 16 -36.68 -14.07 27.31
N ALA A 17 -35.78 -13.58 28.19
CA ALA A 17 -34.68 -12.70 27.79
C ALA A 17 -33.53 -13.44 27.09
N CYS A 18 -33.43 -14.77 27.25
CA CYS A 18 -32.44 -15.59 26.54
C CYS A 18 -32.98 -16.21 25.23
N SER A 19 -34.29 -16.15 24.98
CA SER A 19 -34.91 -16.68 23.76
C SER A 19 -34.84 -15.71 22.57
N GLN A 20 -34.39 -14.46 22.77
CA GLN A 20 -34.16 -13.48 21.70
C GLN A 20 -32.67 -13.37 21.30
N ALA A 21 -31.82 -14.31 21.74
CA ALA A 21 -30.44 -14.42 21.28
C ALA A 21 -30.29 -15.30 20.02
N ASP A 22 -31.40 -15.73 19.41
CA ASP A 22 -31.38 -16.61 18.22
C ASP A 22 -31.68 -15.86 16.90
N ASN A 23 -31.49 -14.54 16.90
CA ASN A 23 -31.48 -13.68 15.71
C ASN A 23 -30.10 -13.03 15.52
N SER A 24 -29.02 -13.82 15.65
CA SER A 24 -27.75 -13.34 15.12
C SER A 24 -27.79 -13.54 13.60
N ASN A 25 -27.86 -12.44 12.86
CA ASN A 25 -27.37 -12.39 11.47
C ASN A 25 -25.90 -12.83 11.50
N LYS A 26 -25.65 -14.14 11.57
CA LYS A 26 -24.30 -14.68 11.41
C LYS A 26 -23.93 -14.39 9.97
N LEU A 27 -22.99 -13.46 9.81
CA LEU A 27 -22.35 -13.21 8.52
C LEU A 27 -21.93 -14.55 7.94
N THR A 28 -22.35 -14.80 6.70
CA THR A 28 -21.87 -15.94 5.94
C THR A 28 -20.37 -15.81 5.71
N GLU A 29 -19.68 -16.93 5.56
CA GLU A 29 -18.24 -16.93 5.23
C GLU A 29 -17.96 -16.10 3.97
N GLN A 30 -18.88 -16.14 3.00
CA GLN A 30 -18.80 -15.38 1.75
C GLN A 30 -18.94 -13.86 1.96
N GLU A 31 -19.81 -13.41 2.88
CA GLU A 31 -19.91 -12.00 3.24
C GLU A 31 -18.62 -11.51 3.91
N VAL A 32 -18.06 -12.31 4.82
CA VAL A 32 -16.78 -12.00 5.47
C VAL A 32 -15.64 -11.92 4.45
N GLU A 33 -15.58 -12.86 3.51
CA GLU A 33 -14.54 -12.86 2.46
C GLU A 33 -14.66 -11.64 1.53
N ASN A 34 -15.89 -11.28 1.13
CA ASN A 34 -16.13 -10.09 0.33
C ASN A 34 -15.76 -8.80 1.06
N ASP A 35 -16.11 -8.67 2.34
CA ASP A 35 -15.75 -7.51 3.15
C ASP A 35 -14.24 -7.38 3.31
N LEU A 36 -13.53 -8.49 3.55
CA LEU A 36 -12.07 -8.52 3.62
C LEU A 36 -11.44 -8.12 2.28
N LYS A 37 -11.97 -8.60 1.17
CA LYS A 37 -11.50 -8.22 -0.17
C LYS A 37 -11.70 -6.73 -0.42
N ASN A 38 -12.89 -6.21 -0.16
CA ASN A 38 -13.21 -4.78 -0.31
C ASN A 38 -12.30 -3.90 0.56
N ALA A 39 -12.04 -4.31 1.82
CA ALA A 39 -11.13 -3.60 2.71
C ALA A 39 -9.67 -3.59 2.19
N ARG A 40 -9.21 -4.71 1.61
CA ARG A 40 -7.87 -4.80 1.00
C ARG A 40 -7.76 -3.94 -0.26
N GLU A 41 -8.78 -3.92 -1.11
CA GLU A 41 -8.82 -3.04 -2.29
C GLU A 41 -8.81 -1.57 -1.86
N ALA A 42 -9.63 -1.20 -0.87
CA ALA A 42 -9.64 0.15 -0.32
C ALA A 42 -8.28 0.56 0.27
N SER A 43 -7.62 -0.36 0.98
CA SER A 43 -6.26 -0.16 1.51
C SER A 43 -5.25 0.10 0.39
N LEU A 44 -5.35 -0.61 -0.73
CA LEU A 44 -4.48 -0.41 -1.89
C LEU A 44 -4.66 0.99 -2.49
N TYR A 45 -5.91 1.43 -2.70
CA TYR A 45 -6.18 2.78 -3.20
C TYR A 45 -5.78 3.88 -2.20
N ALA A 46 -5.91 3.64 -0.89
CA ALA A 46 -5.41 4.55 0.13
C ALA A 46 -3.89 4.71 0.04
N GLN A 47 -3.15 3.61 -0.16
CA GLN A 47 -1.71 3.65 -0.38
C GLN A 47 -1.36 4.44 -1.65
N PHE A 48 -2.08 4.24 -2.76
CA PHE A 48 -1.88 5.01 -3.99
C PHE A 48 -2.10 6.51 -3.80
N ASN A 49 -3.14 6.89 -3.06
CA ASN A 49 -3.39 8.28 -2.72
C ASN A 49 -2.29 8.86 -1.84
N GLN A 50 -1.80 8.11 -0.87
CA GLN A 50 -0.66 8.52 -0.06
C GLN A 50 0.60 8.73 -0.91
N MET A 51 0.88 7.81 -1.84
CA MET A 51 2.01 7.91 -2.76
C MET A 51 1.96 9.17 -3.61
N TYR A 52 0.79 9.54 -4.09
CA TYR A 52 0.59 10.77 -4.88
C TYR A 52 1.11 12.00 -4.15
N TYR A 53 0.86 12.12 -2.84
CA TYR A 53 1.37 13.23 -2.03
C TYR A 53 2.84 13.08 -1.68
N THR A 54 3.29 11.87 -1.32
CA THR A 54 4.70 11.65 -0.94
C THR A 54 5.65 11.80 -2.13
N LYS A 55 5.16 11.68 -3.37
CA LYS A 55 5.92 11.93 -4.60
C LYS A 55 6.65 13.26 -4.57
N PHE A 56 6.02 14.33 -4.10
CA PHE A 56 6.65 15.66 -4.05
C PHE A 56 7.79 15.72 -3.04
N VAL A 57 7.64 15.05 -1.89
CA VAL A 57 8.70 14.93 -0.87
C VAL A 57 9.89 14.17 -1.42
N PHE A 58 9.65 13.02 -2.08
CA PHE A 58 10.72 12.25 -2.69
C PHE A 58 11.39 12.96 -3.85
N SER A 59 10.64 13.72 -4.66
CA SER A 59 11.23 14.54 -5.71
C SER A 59 12.17 15.61 -5.14
N ALA A 60 11.73 16.34 -4.11
CA ALA A 60 12.57 17.34 -3.47
C ALA A 60 13.81 16.70 -2.83
N ALA A 61 13.62 15.59 -2.11
CA ALA A 61 14.72 14.83 -1.51
C ALA A 61 15.70 14.31 -2.58
N TYR A 62 15.19 13.86 -3.73
CA TYR A 62 16.02 13.46 -4.86
C TYR A 62 16.88 14.61 -5.38
N ASP A 63 16.34 15.81 -5.50
CA ASP A 63 17.09 16.97 -6.00
C ASP A 63 18.15 17.44 -5.00
N GLU A 64 17.85 17.39 -3.71
CA GLU A 64 18.71 17.90 -2.64
C GLU A 64 19.75 16.90 -2.13
N VAL A 65 19.60 15.60 -2.45
CA VAL A 65 20.48 14.57 -1.90
C VAL A 65 21.90 14.66 -2.45
N ASN A 66 22.80 15.18 -1.61
CA ASN A 66 24.23 15.28 -1.88
C ASN A 66 25.11 14.68 -0.76
N GLN A 67 24.52 14.39 0.39
CA GLN A 67 25.19 13.82 1.55
C GLN A 67 24.25 12.94 2.38
N VAL A 68 24.83 12.15 3.29
CA VAL A 68 24.07 11.33 4.24
C VAL A 68 23.41 12.22 5.29
N SER A 69 22.14 11.99 5.54
CA SER A 69 21.38 12.71 6.57
C SER A 69 20.37 11.80 7.26
N LYS A 70 20.04 12.11 8.51
CA LYS A 70 19.02 11.35 9.26
C LYS A 70 17.65 11.41 8.58
N THR A 71 17.31 12.55 7.97
CA THR A 71 16.06 12.72 7.23
C THR A 71 16.02 11.77 6.03
N ASN A 72 17.08 11.75 5.22
CA ASN A 72 17.13 10.88 4.04
C ASN A 72 17.21 9.40 4.44
N ASP A 73 17.80 9.07 5.59
CA ASP A 73 17.74 7.70 6.15
C ASP A 73 16.30 7.28 6.46
N GLN A 74 15.49 8.15 7.07
CA GLN A 74 14.09 7.82 7.32
C GLN A 74 13.26 7.81 6.03
N LEU A 75 13.55 8.69 5.07
CA LEU A 75 12.92 8.65 3.75
C LEU A 75 13.26 7.37 2.99
N LEU A 76 14.49 6.88 3.10
CA LEU A 76 14.89 5.60 2.50
C LEU A 76 14.08 4.46 3.11
N ASN A 77 14.03 4.38 4.43
CA ASN A 77 13.24 3.36 5.12
C ASN A 77 11.78 3.43 4.69
N PHE A 78 11.20 4.63 4.68
CA PHE A 78 9.82 4.85 4.30
C PHE A 78 9.54 4.43 2.85
N ALA A 79 10.41 4.80 1.90
CA ALA A 79 10.32 4.39 0.49
C ALA A 79 10.38 2.87 0.32
N SER A 80 11.35 2.22 0.96
CA SER A 80 11.55 0.77 0.88
C SER A 80 10.37 -0.01 1.48
N TYR A 81 9.87 0.41 2.64
CA TYR A 81 8.69 -0.22 3.24
C TYR A 81 7.41 0.08 2.46
N GLN A 82 7.25 1.27 1.88
CA GLN A 82 6.09 1.59 1.05
C GLN A 82 6.03 0.70 -0.20
N ALA A 83 7.14 0.53 -0.92
CA ALA A 83 7.22 -0.38 -2.07
C ALA A 83 6.88 -1.83 -1.67
N HIS A 84 7.38 -2.28 -0.51
CA HIS A 84 7.05 -3.59 0.03
C HIS A 84 5.57 -3.74 0.38
N ALA A 85 4.97 -2.75 1.04
CA ALA A 85 3.56 -2.77 1.44
C ALA A 85 2.63 -2.87 0.23
N ILE A 86 2.94 -2.18 -0.86
CA ILE A 86 2.19 -2.28 -2.13
C ILE A 86 2.26 -3.72 -2.64
N LYS A 87 3.47 -4.28 -2.77
CA LYS A 87 3.63 -5.66 -3.25
C LYS A 87 2.85 -6.66 -2.38
N THR A 88 2.98 -6.56 -1.06
CA THR A 88 2.26 -7.42 -0.12
C THR A 88 0.75 -7.26 -0.27
N THR A 89 0.26 -6.03 -0.47
CA THR A 89 -1.17 -5.79 -0.67
C THR A 89 -1.68 -6.46 -1.95
N TYR A 90 -0.92 -6.37 -3.06
CA TYR A 90 -1.17 -7.13 -4.29
C TYR A 90 -1.24 -8.64 -4.03
N ASP A 91 -0.21 -9.20 -3.38
CA ASP A 91 -0.15 -10.63 -3.08
C ASP A 91 -1.37 -11.08 -2.25
N THR A 92 -1.80 -10.28 -1.26
CA THR A 92 -2.98 -10.58 -0.40
C THR A 92 -4.33 -10.44 -1.11
N LEU A 93 -4.37 -9.71 -2.21
CA LEU A 93 -5.54 -9.61 -3.10
C LEU A 93 -5.56 -10.73 -4.16
N GLY A 94 -4.54 -11.60 -4.19
CA GLY A 94 -4.36 -12.58 -5.26
C GLY A 94 -3.99 -11.93 -6.60
N LEU A 95 -3.48 -10.70 -6.58
CA LEU A 95 -3.06 -9.94 -7.76
C LEU A 95 -1.56 -10.08 -7.97
N ASN A 96 -1.13 -10.13 -9.23
CA ASN A 96 0.28 -10.10 -9.59
C ASN A 96 0.66 -8.71 -10.10
N LEU A 97 1.53 -8.00 -9.37
CA LEU A 97 1.96 -6.65 -9.73
C LEU A 97 2.59 -6.57 -11.12
N SER A 98 3.42 -7.56 -11.51
CA SER A 98 4.04 -7.56 -12.85
C SER A 98 3.01 -7.75 -13.96
N GLU A 99 2.00 -8.60 -13.74
CA GLU A 99 0.92 -8.78 -14.71
C GLU A 99 0.03 -7.53 -14.82
N ASP A 100 -0.22 -6.87 -13.70
CA ASP A 100 -0.98 -5.62 -13.65
C ASP A 100 -0.24 -4.48 -14.38
N LEU A 101 1.08 -4.35 -14.17
CA LEU A 101 1.92 -3.42 -14.93
C LEU A 101 1.90 -3.71 -16.43
N LYS A 102 1.91 -4.99 -16.83
CA LYS A 102 1.77 -5.37 -18.25
C LYS A 102 0.40 -4.96 -18.79
N ALA A 103 -0.68 -5.18 -18.05
CA ALA A 103 -2.02 -4.78 -18.44
C ALA A 103 -2.12 -3.25 -18.64
N LEU A 104 -1.58 -2.48 -17.68
CA LEU A 104 -1.49 -1.01 -17.77
C LEU A 104 -0.72 -0.57 -19.02
N SER A 105 0.40 -1.25 -19.34
CA SER A 105 1.25 -0.91 -20.49
C SER A 105 0.58 -1.04 -21.86
N VAL A 106 -0.50 -1.82 -21.94
CA VAL A 106 -1.27 -2.05 -23.18
C VAL A 106 -2.68 -1.46 -23.10
N GLY A 107 -2.96 -0.59 -22.12
CA GLY A 107 -4.25 0.08 -21.97
C GLY A 107 -5.40 -0.85 -21.57
N LYS A 108 -5.10 -1.99 -20.95
CA LYS A 108 -6.11 -2.87 -20.36
C LYS A 108 -6.42 -2.44 -18.91
N ASN A 109 -7.51 -2.96 -18.36
CA ASN A 109 -7.86 -2.75 -16.96
C ASN A 109 -6.70 -3.14 -16.06
N SER A 110 -6.29 -2.20 -15.23
CA SER A 110 -5.22 -2.35 -14.25
C SER A 110 -5.66 -1.71 -12.94
N THR A 111 -5.27 -2.33 -11.83
CA THR A 111 -5.46 -1.75 -10.50
C THR A 111 -4.50 -0.57 -10.30
N MET A 112 -3.27 -0.70 -10.78
CA MET A 112 -2.28 0.37 -10.81
C MET A 112 -2.73 1.51 -11.73
N THR A 113 -2.67 2.74 -11.22
CA THR A 113 -2.91 3.94 -12.04
C THR A 113 -1.60 4.56 -12.50
N ILE A 114 -1.63 5.35 -13.58
CA ILE A 114 -0.44 6.10 -14.04
C ILE A 114 0.10 7.04 -12.96
N ASN A 115 -0.78 7.66 -12.16
CA ASN A 115 -0.36 8.55 -11.06
C ASN A 115 0.35 7.79 -9.93
N ALA A 116 -0.17 6.61 -9.56
CA ALA A 116 0.47 5.74 -8.58
C ALA A 116 1.81 5.22 -9.11
N LEU A 117 1.85 4.85 -10.40
CA LEU A 117 3.06 4.40 -11.08
C LEU A 117 4.15 5.48 -11.14
N ASP A 118 3.78 6.72 -11.49
CA ASP A 118 4.68 7.88 -11.46
C ASP A 118 5.24 8.10 -10.05
N SER A 119 4.38 8.01 -9.03
CA SER A 119 4.77 8.19 -7.63
C SER A 119 5.72 7.09 -7.14
N LEU A 120 5.48 5.83 -7.52
CA LEU A 120 6.37 4.70 -7.23
C LEU A 120 7.73 4.91 -7.88
N CYS A 121 7.73 5.32 -9.14
CA CYS A 121 8.93 5.59 -9.93
C CYS A 121 9.80 6.68 -9.30
N VAL A 122 9.20 7.79 -8.83
CA VAL A 122 9.92 8.86 -8.13
C VAL A 122 10.54 8.35 -6.82
N SER A 123 9.79 7.58 -6.03
CA SER A 123 10.29 6.97 -4.79
C SER A 123 11.49 6.04 -5.06
N ASN A 124 11.39 5.19 -6.07
CA ASN A 124 12.47 4.30 -6.49
C ASN A 124 13.72 5.05 -6.95
N LYS A 125 13.57 6.14 -7.74
CA LYS A 125 14.71 6.99 -8.12
C LYS A 125 15.41 7.60 -6.90
N PHE A 126 14.65 8.01 -5.89
CA PHE A 126 15.21 8.46 -4.62
C PHE A 126 15.99 7.34 -3.91
N ILE A 127 15.42 6.12 -3.82
CA ILE A 127 16.09 4.95 -3.25
C ILE A 127 17.44 4.73 -3.92
N GLU A 128 17.48 4.70 -5.26
CA GLU A 128 18.68 4.49 -6.05
C GLU A 128 19.74 5.56 -5.77
N LYS A 129 19.36 6.84 -5.94
CA LYS A 129 20.29 7.97 -5.79
C LYS A 129 20.86 8.05 -4.38
N TYR A 130 20.01 7.91 -3.35
CA TYR A 130 20.48 8.01 -1.97
C TYR A 130 21.28 6.78 -1.53
N SER A 131 20.93 5.59 -1.99
CA SER A 131 21.73 4.39 -1.74
C SER A 131 23.14 4.53 -2.29
N ALA A 132 23.29 5.13 -3.47
CA ALA A 132 24.59 5.44 -4.06
C ALA A 132 25.38 6.46 -3.21
N VAL A 133 24.72 7.49 -2.65
CA VAL A 133 25.35 8.46 -1.73
C VAL A 133 25.84 7.78 -0.44
N LYS A 134 25.04 6.90 0.16
CA LYS A 134 25.44 6.13 1.35
C LYS A 134 26.63 5.22 1.07
N LEU A 135 26.63 4.53 -0.07
CA LEU A 135 27.74 3.67 -0.46
C LEU A 135 29.05 4.48 -0.62
N LYS A 136 28.99 5.62 -1.32
CA LYS A 136 30.16 6.50 -1.52
C LYS A 136 30.72 7.06 -0.22
N SER A 137 29.88 7.31 0.78
CA SER A 137 30.32 7.83 2.08
C SER A 137 30.75 6.75 3.07
N GLY A 138 30.71 5.47 2.68
CA GLY A 138 31.00 4.33 3.57
C GLY A 138 29.91 4.07 4.61
N SER A 139 28.74 4.71 4.48
CA SER A 139 27.61 4.50 5.37
C SER A 139 26.92 3.18 5.05
N LYS A 140 26.54 2.43 6.08
CA LYS A 140 25.79 1.18 5.93
C LYS A 140 24.30 1.46 5.71
N ILE A 141 23.69 0.66 4.84
CA ILE A 141 22.24 0.52 4.73
C ILE A 141 21.86 -0.73 5.54
N PRO A 142 20.86 -0.69 6.42
CA PRO A 142 20.37 -1.88 7.11
C PRO A 142 20.03 -3.01 6.13
N PRO A 143 20.36 -4.29 6.43
CA PRO A 143 20.18 -5.39 5.48
C PRO A 143 18.74 -5.57 4.98
N ASP A 144 17.76 -5.40 5.87
CA ASP A 144 16.34 -5.45 5.56
C ASP A 144 15.95 -4.33 4.57
N ILE A 145 16.37 -3.10 4.85
CA ILE A 145 16.12 -1.95 3.97
C ILE A 145 16.80 -2.12 2.62
N LYS A 146 18.01 -2.70 2.59
CA LYS A 146 18.71 -3.02 1.35
C LYS A 146 17.92 -4.03 0.52
N GLU A 147 17.47 -5.12 1.12
CA GLU A 147 16.68 -6.14 0.42
C GLU A 147 15.39 -5.56 -0.16
N LEU A 148 14.66 -4.76 0.62
CA LEU A 148 13.42 -4.12 0.17
C LEU A 148 13.68 -3.13 -0.96
N SER A 149 14.76 -2.34 -0.84
CA SER A 149 15.21 -1.42 -1.90
C SER A 149 15.54 -2.15 -3.19
N ASP A 150 16.35 -3.21 -3.13
CA ASP A 150 16.76 -3.98 -4.31
C ASP A 150 15.54 -4.59 -5.04
N LYS A 151 14.56 -5.09 -4.29
CA LYS A 151 13.29 -5.59 -4.85
C LYS A 151 12.49 -4.49 -5.54
N ALA A 152 12.39 -3.31 -4.92
CA ALA A 152 11.69 -2.17 -5.50
C ALA A 152 12.33 -1.72 -6.82
N LEU A 153 13.66 -1.64 -6.85
CA LEU A 153 14.43 -1.21 -8.02
C LEU A 153 14.38 -2.22 -9.18
N THR A 154 14.11 -3.50 -8.92
CA THR A 154 13.99 -4.52 -9.97
C THR A 154 12.90 -4.20 -10.99
N LEU A 155 11.82 -3.55 -10.56
CA LEU A 155 10.70 -3.17 -11.44
C LEU A 155 10.90 -1.81 -12.12
N GLN A 156 11.89 -1.01 -11.68
CA GLN A 156 12.09 0.36 -12.14
C GLN A 156 12.20 0.50 -13.68
N PRO A 157 12.98 -0.35 -14.40
CA PRO A 157 13.08 -0.23 -15.85
C PRO A 157 11.75 -0.47 -16.58
N GLU A 158 10.93 -1.40 -16.07
CA GLU A 158 9.60 -1.65 -16.64
C GLU A 158 8.67 -0.47 -16.38
N ILE A 159 8.68 0.06 -15.16
CA ILE A 159 7.89 1.23 -14.74
C ILE A 159 8.19 2.45 -15.63
N GLU A 160 9.47 2.78 -15.83
CA GLU A 160 9.88 3.92 -16.67
C GLU A 160 9.49 3.75 -18.14
N ARG A 161 9.61 2.53 -18.66
CA ARG A 161 9.17 2.18 -20.03
C ARG A 161 7.67 2.43 -20.21
N ILE A 162 6.85 2.08 -19.21
CA ILE A 162 5.40 2.32 -19.24
C ILE A 162 5.12 3.82 -19.22
N LEU A 163 5.72 4.55 -18.27
CA LEU A 163 5.50 6.00 -18.12
C LEU A 163 5.92 6.79 -19.35
N THR A 164 7.00 6.39 -20.02
CA THR A 164 7.46 7.03 -21.26
C THR A 164 6.46 6.88 -22.41
N LYS A 165 5.69 5.80 -22.42
CA LYS A 165 4.67 5.51 -23.46
C LYS A 165 3.28 5.99 -23.07
N ALA A 166 3.06 6.34 -21.81
CA ALA A 166 1.77 6.79 -21.32
C ALA A 166 1.41 8.15 -21.96
N PRO A 167 0.12 8.40 -22.30
CA PRO A 167 -0.32 9.72 -22.73
C PRO A 167 0.02 10.77 -21.67
N ASN A 168 0.86 11.74 -22.04
CA ASN A 168 1.34 12.78 -21.14
C ASN A 168 1.25 14.16 -21.82
N PRO A 169 0.04 14.63 -22.17
CA PRO A 169 -0.14 15.88 -22.90
C PRO A 169 0.34 17.11 -22.12
N MET A 170 0.34 17.03 -20.78
CA MET A 170 0.77 18.12 -19.90
C MET A 170 2.26 18.06 -19.52
N GLY A 171 2.98 17.00 -19.90
CA GLY A 171 4.38 16.83 -19.52
C GLY A 171 4.59 16.75 -18.00
N ASP A 172 3.61 16.23 -17.25
CA ASP A 172 3.53 16.36 -15.79
C ASP A 172 4.01 15.12 -15.02
N ILE A 173 4.29 14.01 -15.71
CA ILE A 173 4.94 12.82 -15.13
C ILE A 173 6.28 13.22 -14.49
N GLN A 174 6.32 13.18 -13.15
CA GLN A 174 7.45 13.69 -12.38
C GLN A 174 8.67 12.79 -12.50
N CYS A 175 8.48 11.47 -12.55
CA CYS A 175 9.58 10.52 -12.62
C CYS A 175 10.47 10.74 -13.86
N LEU A 176 9.87 11.12 -14.99
CA LEU A 176 10.61 11.39 -16.23
C LEU A 176 11.43 12.68 -16.18
N LYS A 177 11.17 13.56 -15.20
CA LYS A 177 11.93 14.80 -14.98
C LYS A 177 13.19 14.60 -14.14
N LEU A 178 13.24 13.53 -13.34
CA LEU A 178 14.36 13.18 -12.47
C LEU A 178 15.39 12.36 -13.27
N LYS A 179 16.66 12.78 -13.28
CA LYS A 179 17.74 12.20 -14.11
C LYS A 179 18.88 11.62 -13.30
#